data_AF-A0A3M6F2J9-F1
#
_entry.id   AF-A0A3M6F2J9-F1
#
_cell.length_a   1.000
_cell.length_b   1.000
_cell.length_c   1.000
_cell.angle_alpha   90.00
_cell.angle_beta   90.00
_cell.angle_gamma   90.00
#
_symmetry.space_group_name_H-M   'P 1'
#
loop_
_entity.id
_entity.type
_entity.pdbx_description
1 polymer ?
#
loop_
_entity_poly.entity_id
_entity_poly.type
_entity_poly.pdbx_seq_one_letter_code
_entity_poly.pdbx_strand_id
1 'polypeptide(L)'
;KREHPLAFLGLILALKGATSEMAAWVQAIGSVAAILAAISIAGRQTRAASTDKLERDRVVLEAIIALSERAGYAVKRLYEKTSPNSRSAEDVAYVQASYQAFLSVDLLSLPNVSIFDQVMIVRSNLEVALQQAELTYQYLDSGSKSGAHSMIHSAALIIIGAVFNLKLLRTI
;
A
#
# COMPACT_ATOMS: atom_id res chain seq x y z
N LYS A 1 -2.64 85.25 19.95
CA LYS A 1 -2.90 83.79 20.07
C LYS A 1 -3.64 83.33 18.81
N ARG A 2 -2.92 82.96 17.74
CA ARG A 2 -3.39 82.30 16.50
C ARG A 2 -2.19 81.46 16.04
N GLU A 3 -2.07 80.26 16.58
CA GLU A 3 -2.38 79.00 15.90
C GLU A 3 -1.48 78.77 14.68
N HIS A 4 -0.51 77.85 14.85
CA HIS A 4 0.37 77.31 13.80
C HIS A 4 -0.08 75.89 13.37
N PRO A 5 -1.31 75.70 12.82
CA PRO A 5 -1.76 74.37 12.39
C PRO A 5 -0.96 73.85 11.18
N LEU A 6 -0.36 74.75 10.39
CA LEU A 6 0.40 74.40 9.19
C LEU A 6 1.75 73.74 9.49
N ALA A 7 2.41 74.12 10.58
CA ALA A 7 3.68 73.52 10.98
C ALA A 7 3.51 72.08 11.48
N PHE A 8 2.38 71.79 12.14
CA PHE A 8 2.04 70.46 12.64
C PHE A 8 1.62 69.52 11.49
N LEU A 9 0.87 70.03 10.49
CA LEU A 9 0.52 69.25 9.29
C LEU A 9 1.76 68.91 8.45
N GLY A 10 2.71 69.84 8.30
CA GLY A 10 3.96 69.61 7.57
C GLY A 10 4.84 68.55 8.22
N LEU A 11 4.93 68.53 9.56
CA LEU A 11 5.67 67.53 10.31
C LEU A 11 5.05 66.12 10.19
N ILE A 12 3.72 66.01 10.24
CA ILE A 12 3.01 64.74 10.06
C ILE A 12 3.17 64.19 8.63
N LEU A 13 3.16 65.05 7.62
CA LEU A 13 3.37 64.65 6.22
C LEU A 13 4.82 64.21 5.96
N ALA A 14 5.81 64.90 6.53
CA ALA A 14 7.21 64.53 6.44
C ALA A 14 7.51 63.20 7.18
N LEU A 15 6.92 63.00 8.36
CA LEU A 15 6.99 61.73 9.09
C LEU A 15 6.28 60.60 8.33
N LYS A 16 5.12 60.85 7.71
CA LYS A 16 4.43 59.85 6.87
C LYS A 16 5.23 59.47 5.62
N GLY A 17 5.87 60.44 4.96
CA GLY A 17 6.73 60.18 3.79
C GLY A 17 7.95 59.33 4.15
N ALA A 18 8.68 59.74 5.20
CA ALA A 18 9.86 59.01 5.67
C ALA A 18 9.53 57.61 6.22
N THR A 19 8.37 57.46 6.89
CA THR A 19 7.90 56.16 7.37
C THR A 19 7.29 55.30 6.28
N SER A 20 6.76 55.87 5.19
CA SER A 20 6.20 55.08 4.08
C SER A 20 7.28 54.34 3.27
N GLU A 21 8.43 54.96 3.00
CA GLU A 21 9.56 54.28 2.38
C GLU A 21 10.17 53.26 3.34
N MET A 22 10.29 53.63 4.62
CA MET A 22 10.82 52.74 5.66
C MET A 22 9.87 51.56 5.97
N ALA A 23 8.56 51.70 5.77
CA ALA A 23 7.59 50.62 5.89
C ALA A 23 7.60 49.73 4.64
N ALA A 24 7.77 50.30 3.45
CA ALA A 24 7.77 49.57 2.18
C ALA A 24 8.94 48.57 2.10
N TRP A 25 10.16 48.93 2.52
CA TRP A 25 11.29 47.99 2.51
C TRP A 25 11.14 46.88 3.57
N VAL A 26 10.61 47.18 4.76
CA VAL A 26 10.31 46.19 5.81
C VAL A 26 9.25 45.20 5.31
N GLN A 27 8.22 45.68 4.62
CA GLN A 27 7.19 44.83 4.03
C GLN A 27 7.75 43.94 2.91
N ALA A 28 8.66 44.48 2.08
CA ALA A 28 9.34 43.70 1.05
C ALA A 28 10.17 42.56 1.66
N ILE A 29 10.96 42.84 2.72
CA ILE A 29 11.75 41.81 3.43
C ILE A 29 10.85 40.78 4.12
N GLY A 30 9.77 41.24 4.77
CA GLY A 30 8.80 40.36 5.41
C GLY A 30 8.16 39.38 4.42
N SER A 31 7.84 39.85 3.20
CA SER A 31 7.27 39.00 2.16
C SER A 31 8.26 37.95 1.64
N VAL A 32 9.53 38.31 1.45
CA VAL A 32 10.59 37.36 1.04
C VAL A 32 10.85 36.33 2.13
N ALA A 33 10.94 36.76 3.39
CA ALA A 33 11.12 35.86 4.53
C ALA A 33 9.95 34.87 4.67
N ALA A 34 8.72 35.31 4.46
CA ALA A 34 7.54 34.46 4.48
C ALA A 34 7.56 33.42 3.35
N ILE A 35 7.98 33.79 2.13
CA ILE A 35 8.13 32.87 1.01
C ILE A 35 9.18 31.80 1.32
N LEU A 36 10.34 32.19 1.87
CA LEU A 36 11.39 31.25 2.26
C LEU A 36 10.95 30.29 3.37
N ALA A 37 10.21 30.80 4.37
CA ALA A 37 9.63 29.97 5.42
C ALA A 37 8.62 28.96 4.86
N ALA A 38 7.74 29.40 3.94
CA ALA A 38 6.78 28.53 3.27
C ALA A 38 7.46 27.42 2.46
N ILE A 39 8.52 27.76 1.70
CA ILE A 39 9.33 26.78 0.95
C ILE A 39 9.99 25.78 1.90
N SER A 40 10.54 26.25 3.02
CA SER A 40 11.18 25.38 4.03
C SER A 40 10.19 24.43 4.68
N ILE A 41 9.00 24.91 5.06
CA ILE A 41 7.93 24.11 5.66
C ILE A 41 7.39 23.10 4.63
N ALA A 42 7.13 23.52 3.39
CA ALA A 42 6.70 22.63 2.32
C ALA A 42 7.74 21.53 2.07
N GLY A 43 9.03 21.87 2.04
CA GLY A 43 10.11 20.89 1.90
C GLY A 43 10.17 19.87 3.05
N ARG A 44 9.93 20.30 4.30
CA ARG A 44 9.85 19.39 5.45
C ARG A 44 8.60 18.50 5.40
N GLN A 45 7.46 19.04 5.02
CA GLN A 45 6.21 18.27 4.86
C GLN A 45 6.33 17.22 3.75
N THR A 46 6.94 17.55 2.61
CA THR A 46 7.18 16.60 1.53
C THR A 46 8.08 15.45 1.97
N ARG A 47 9.13 15.73 2.76
CA ARG A 47 10.01 14.68 3.29
C ARG A 47 9.29 13.78 4.30
N ALA A 48 8.53 14.35 5.22
CA ALA A 48 7.74 13.60 6.19
C ALA A 48 6.67 12.74 5.50
N ALA A 49 5.93 13.30 4.53
CA ALA A 49 4.94 12.55 3.75
C ALA A 49 5.58 11.41 2.94
N SER A 50 6.81 11.60 2.44
CA SER A 50 7.57 10.56 1.74
C SER A 50 7.98 9.43 2.68
N THR A 51 8.50 9.74 3.87
CA THR A 51 8.86 8.71 4.87
C THR A 51 7.63 7.93 5.33
N ASP A 52 6.52 8.61 5.60
CA ASP A 52 5.26 7.98 6.01
C ASP A 52 4.66 7.11 4.91
N LYS A 53 4.87 7.48 3.63
CA LYS A 53 4.47 6.65 2.50
C LYS A 53 5.32 5.39 2.44
N LEU A 54 6.65 5.50 2.52
CA LEU A 54 7.56 4.34 2.48
C LEU A 54 7.30 3.36 3.63
N GLU A 55 7.03 3.86 4.83
CA GLU A 55 6.71 3.01 5.98
C GLU A 55 5.38 2.28 5.77
N ARG A 56 4.34 2.97 5.30
CA ARG A 56 3.07 2.33 4.95
C ARG A 56 3.23 1.28 3.85
N ASP A 57 3.93 1.61 2.77
CA ASP A 57 4.17 0.70 1.65
C ASP A 57 4.90 -0.57 2.12
N ARG A 58 5.87 -0.42 3.03
CA ARG A 58 6.57 -1.54 3.68
C ARG A 58 5.64 -2.40 4.53
N VAL A 59 4.80 -1.80 5.38
CA VAL A 59 3.84 -2.53 6.21
C VAL A 59 2.85 -3.31 5.35
N VAL A 60 2.36 -2.70 4.27
CA VAL A 60 1.48 -3.38 3.31
C VAL A 60 2.18 -4.57 2.66
N LEU A 61 3.43 -4.41 2.20
CA LEU A 61 4.20 -5.50 1.62
C LEU A 61 4.39 -6.67 2.62
N GLU A 62 4.76 -6.40 3.87
CA GLU A 62 4.92 -7.44 4.89
C GLU A 62 3.60 -8.16 5.19
N ALA A 63 2.49 -7.44 5.24
CA ALA A 63 1.16 -8.04 5.42
C ALA A 63 0.80 -8.97 4.26
N ILE A 64 1.08 -8.56 3.01
CA ILE A 64 0.83 -9.39 1.81
C ILE A 64 1.75 -10.62 1.79
N ILE A 65 3.02 -10.50 2.19
CA ILE A 65 3.93 -11.64 2.33
C ILE A 65 3.37 -12.66 3.33
N ALA A 66 3.02 -12.22 4.53
CA ALA A 66 2.50 -13.10 5.58
C ALA A 66 1.19 -13.78 5.16
N LEU A 67 0.29 -13.05 4.48
CA LEU A 67 -0.95 -13.60 3.96
C LEU A 67 -0.70 -14.65 2.86
N SER A 68 0.24 -14.37 1.96
CA SER A 68 0.63 -15.27 0.87
C SER A 68 1.31 -16.54 1.39
N GLU A 69 2.16 -16.45 2.42
CA GLU A 69 2.75 -17.62 3.08
C GLU A 69 1.67 -18.51 3.69
N ARG A 70 0.73 -17.91 4.44
CA ARG A 70 -0.39 -18.63 5.03
C ARG A 70 -1.23 -19.34 3.97
N ALA A 71 -1.50 -18.69 2.85
CA ALA A 71 -2.18 -19.27 1.71
C ALA A 71 -1.41 -20.46 1.11
N GLY A 72 -0.09 -20.31 0.91
CA GLY A 72 0.77 -21.39 0.41
C GLY A 72 0.74 -22.61 1.34
N TYR A 73 0.83 -22.39 2.67
CA TYR A 73 0.69 -23.46 3.65
C TYR A 73 -0.70 -24.11 3.64
N ALA A 74 -1.75 -23.33 3.47
CA ALA A 74 -3.12 -23.86 3.38
C ALA A 74 -3.27 -24.82 2.20
N VAL A 75 -2.84 -24.40 1.01
CA VAL A 75 -2.94 -25.22 -0.21
C VAL A 75 -2.00 -26.43 -0.14
N LYS A 76 -0.78 -26.26 0.40
CA LYS A 76 0.14 -27.38 0.62
C LYS A 76 -0.45 -28.41 1.59
N ARG A 77 -1.03 -27.97 2.71
CA ARG A 77 -1.70 -28.85 3.69
C ARG A 77 -2.89 -29.56 3.05
N LEU A 78 -3.68 -28.84 2.26
CA LEU A 78 -4.77 -29.43 1.47
C LEU A 78 -4.22 -30.52 0.56
N TYR A 79 -3.14 -30.30 -0.18
CA TYR A 79 -2.49 -31.34 -0.97
C TYR A 79 -2.05 -32.54 -0.11
N GLU A 80 -1.23 -32.33 0.92
CA GLU A 80 -0.63 -33.42 1.72
C GLU A 80 -1.67 -34.28 2.46
N LYS A 81 -2.76 -33.67 2.93
CA LYS A 81 -3.83 -34.37 3.68
C LYS A 81 -4.97 -34.85 2.78
N THR A 82 -4.97 -34.45 1.52
CA THR A 82 -5.85 -35.06 0.52
C THR A 82 -5.18 -36.32 0.01
N SER A 83 -5.63 -37.48 0.49
CA SER A 83 -5.50 -38.69 -0.32
C SER A 83 -6.52 -38.59 -1.47
N PRO A 84 -6.27 -39.19 -2.65
CA PRO A 84 -7.31 -39.39 -3.67
C PRO A 84 -8.61 -40.02 -3.12
N ASN A 85 -8.54 -40.65 -1.93
CA ASN A 85 -9.63 -41.35 -1.26
C ASN A 85 -10.09 -40.71 0.08
N SER A 86 -9.47 -39.65 0.58
CA SER A 86 -9.96 -38.96 1.79
C SER A 86 -9.50 -37.52 1.86
N ARG A 87 -10.43 -36.59 2.11
CA ARG A 87 -10.14 -35.18 2.37
C ARG A 87 -10.74 -34.71 3.68
N SER A 88 -10.06 -33.77 4.32
CA SER A 88 -10.63 -33.03 5.44
C SER A 88 -11.37 -31.79 4.92
N ALA A 89 -12.68 -31.71 5.18
CA ALA A 89 -13.47 -30.50 4.93
C ALA A 89 -12.86 -29.26 5.62
N GLU A 90 -12.14 -29.48 6.72
CA GLU A 90 -11.37 -28.44 7.43
C GLU A 90 -10.28 -27.81 6.56
N ASP A 91 -9.55 -28.62 5.78
CA ASP A 91 -8.44 -28.11 4.96
C ASP A 91 -8.97 -27.29 3.78
N VAL A 92 -10.10 -27.70 3.19
CA VAL A 92 -10.81 -26.91 2.16
C VAL A 92 -11.30 -25.59 2.75
N ALA A 93 -11.91 -25.62 3.93
CA ALA A 93 -12.36 -24.41 4.62
C ALA A 93 -11.19 -23.45 4.91
N TYR A 94 -10.01 -23.98 5.24
CA TYR A 94 -8.82 -23.18 5.48
C TYR A 94 -8.31 -22.48 4.20
N VAL A 95 -8.29 -23.18 3.06
CA VAL A 95 -7.99 -22.58 1.75
C VAL A 95 -9.04 -21.55 1.35
N GLN A 96 -10.33 -21.82 1.60
CA GLN A 96 -11.42 -20.88 1.35
C GLN A 96 -11.26 -19.60 2.17
N ALA A 97 -10.90 -19.71 3.45
CA ALA A 97 -10.63 -18.56 4.30
C ALA A 97 -9.45 -17.72 3.77
N SER A 98 -8.38 -18.36 3.29
CA SER A 98 -7.28 -17.67 2.62
C SER A 98 -7.74 -16.96 1.35
N TYR A 99 -8.55 -17.60 0.52
CA TYR A 99 -9.11 -16.98 -0.69
C TYR A 99 -9.94 -15.74 -0.37
N GLN A 100 -10.85 -15.82 0.62
CA GLN A 100 -11.66 -14.68 1.06
C GLN A 100 -10.81 -13.53 1.60
N ALA A 101 -9.72 -13.82 2.32
CA ALA A 101 -8.79 -12.79 2.76
C ALA A 101 -8.16 -12.05 1.57
N PHE A 102 -7.78 -12.76 0.51
CA PHE A 102 -7.27 -12.15 -0.73
C PHE A 102 -8.34 -11.37 -1.52
N LEU A 103 -9.62 -11.79 -1.46
CA LEU A 103 -10.73 -11.00 -2.04
C LEU A 103 -10.94 -9.66 -1.33
N SER A 104 -10.63 -9.61 -0.03
CA SER A 104 -10.77 -8.40 0.78
C SER A 104 -9.62 -7.39 0.65
N VAL A 105 -8.53 -7.78 -0.02
CA VAL A 105 -7.40 -6.88 -0.29
C VAL A 105 -7.84 -5.83 -1.31
N ASP A 106 -7.76 -4.55 -0.93
CA ASP A 106 -7.96 -3.45 -1.86
C ASP A 106 -6.78 -3.35 -2.82
N LEU A 107 -6.99 -3.82 -4.06
CA LEU A 107 -5.99 -3.85 -5.11
C LEU A 107 -5.52 -2.45 -5.54
N LEU A 108 -6.34 -1.41 -5.37
CA LEU A 108 -5.98 -0.04 -5.73
C LEU A 108 -5.09 0.63 -4.68
N SER A 109 -5.06 0.06 -3.47
CA SER A 109 -4.20 0.53 -2.37
C SER A 109 -2.79 -0.06 -2.40
N LEU A 110 -2.50 -0.98 -3.34
CA LEU A 110 -1.21 -1.66 -3.39
C LEU A 110 -0.08 -0.70 -3.83
N PRO A 111 1.12 -0.79 -3.23
CA PRO A 111 2.18 0.20 -3.46
C PRO A 111 2.67 0.28 -4.92
N ASN A 112 2.64 -0.85 -5.63
CA ASN A 112 3.08 -0.93 -7.02
C ASN A 112 2.45 -2.13 -7.75
N VAL A 113 2.58 -2.12 -9.07
CA VAL A 113 2.05 -3.15 -9.98
C VAL A 113 2.67 -4.53 -9.72
N SER A 114 3.95 -4.60 -9.36
CA SER A 114 4.61 -5.89 -9.09
C SER A 114 3.95 -6.62 -7.91
N ILE A 115 3.58 -5.91 -6.84
CA ILE A 115 2.84 -6.48 -5.70
C ILE A 115 1.44 -6.91 -6.15
N PHE A 116 0.76 -6.07 -6.92
CA PHE A 116 -0.55 -6.40 -7.51
C PHE A 116 -0.51 -7.71 -8.30
N ASP A 117 0.48 -7.89 -9.16
CA ASP A 117 0.63 -9.10 -9.97
C ASP A 117 0.79 -10.34 -9.09
N GLN A 118 1.63 -10.25 -8.04
CA GLN A 118 1.80 -11.38 -7.12
C GLN A 118 0.51 -11.69 -6.34
N VAL A 119 -0.22 -10.67 -5.89
CA VAL A 119 -1.53 -10.84 -5.22
C VAL A 119 -2.52 -11.55 -6.15
N MET A 120 -2.57 -11.15 -7.43
CA MET A 120 -3.45 -11.78 -8.42
C MET A 120 -3.04 -13.23 -8.72
N ILE A 121 -1.74 -13.54 -8.79
CA ILE A 121 -1.23 -14.90 -8.94
C ILE A 121 -1.69 -15.77 -7.76
N VAL A 122 -1.52 -15.29 -6.53
CA VAL A 122 -1.94 -16.04 -5.34
C VAL A 122 -3.45 -16.27 -5.33
N ARG A 123 -4.25 -15.22 -5.59
CA ARG A 123 -5.71 -15.30 -5.65
C ARG A 123 -6.19 -16.32 -6.69
N SER A 124 -5.66 -16.26 -7.91
CA SER A 124 -6.03 -17.18 -9.00
C SER A 124 -5.70 -18.64 -8.65
N ASN A 125 -4.53 -18.89 -8.06
CA ASN A 125 -4.12 -20.25 -7.69
C ASN A 125 -4.87 -20.80 -6.47
N LEU A 126 -5.31 -19.93 -5.54
CA LEU A 126 -6.24 -20.32 -4.48
C LEU A 126 -7.59 -20.78 -5.05
N GLU A 127 -8.12 -20.05 -6.03
CA GLU A 127 -9.35 -20.43 -6.72
C GLU A 127 -9.22 -21.75 -7.47
N VAL A 128 -8.12 -21.94 -8.21
CA VAL A 128 -7.81 -23.22 -8.86
C VAL A 128 -7.76 -24.34 -7.82
N ALA A 129 -7.06 -24.14 -6.70
CA ALA A 129 -6.97 -25.16 -5.66
C ALA A 129 -8.36 -25.56 -5.10
N LEU A 130 -9.25 -24.59 -4.91
CA LEU A 130 -10.63 -24.83 -4.45
C LEU A 130 -11.48 -25.56 -5.50
N GLN A 131 -11.43 -25.14 -6.76
CA GLN A 131 -12.15 -25.79 -7.85
C GLN A 131 -11.69 -27.23 -8.06
N GLN A 132 -10.37 -27.46 -8.08
CA GLN A 132 -9.81 -28.79 -8.20
C GLN A 132 -10.12 -29.64 -6.97
N ALA A 133 -10.24 -29.00 -5.80
CA ALA A 133 -10.70 -29.71 -4.62
C ALA A 133 -12.13 -30.23 -4.82
N GLU A 134 -13.04 -29.40 -5.28
CA GLU A 134 -14.42 -29.81 -5.56
C GLU A 134 -14.48 -30.94 -6.61
N LEU A 135 -13.76 -30.80 -7.72
CA LEU A 135 -13.75 -31.78 -8.82
C LEU A 135 -13.22 -33.17 -8.41
N THR A 136 -12.34 -33.25 -7.42
CA THR A 136 -11.81 -34.53 -6.95
C THR A 136 -12.93 -35.47 -6.44
N TYR A 137 -14.05 -34.92 -5.95
CA TYR A 137 -15.21 -35.71 -5.51
C TYR A 137 -16.14 -36.12 -6.66
N GLN A 138 -16.22 -35.27 -7.69
CA GLN A 138 -17.12 -35.49 -8.83
C GLN A 138 -16.57 -36.54 -9.79
N TYR A 139 -15.25 -36.68 -9.86
CA TYR A 139 -14.62 -37.68 -10.71
C TYR A 139 -14.79 -39.09 -10.15
N LEU A 140 -15.32 -39.98 -10.99
CA LEU A 140 -15.44 -41.41 -10.69
C LEU A 140 -14.14 -42.17 -11.03
N ASP A 141 -13.41 -41.72 -12.05
CA ASP A 141 -12.15 -42.32 -12.48
C ASP A 141 -10.95 -41.85 -11.62
N SER A 142 -10.06 -42.80 -11.31
CA SER A 142 -8.84 -42.54 -10.52
C SER A 142 -7.82 -41.64 -11.21
N GLY A 143 -7.74 -41.68 -12.55
CA GLY A 143 -6.85 -40.83 -13.33
C GLY A 143 -7.23 -39.35 -13.21
N SER A 144 -8.52 -39.03 -13.38
CA SER A 144 -9.03 -37.68 -13.21
C SER A 144 -8.87 -37.16 -11.77
N LYS A 145 -9.06 -38.00 -10.76
CA LYS A 145 -8.76 -37.66 -9.35
C LYS A 145 -7.29 -37.32 -9.13
N SER A 146 -6.39 -38.13 -9.68
CA SER A 146 -4.95 -37.87 -9.60
C SER A 146 -4.55 -36.58 -10.33
N GLY A 147 -5.20 -36.29 -11.46
CA GLY A 147 -5.00 -35.03 -12.19
C GLY A 147 -5.39 -33.81 -11.35
N ALA A 148 -6.60 -33.81 -10.77
CA ALA A 148 -7.08 -32.74 -9.89
C ALA A 148 -6.17 -32.55 -8.66
N HIS A 149 -5.75 -33.66 -8.06
CA HIS A 149 -4.82 -33.65 -6.93
C HIS A 149 -3.45 -33.03 -7.30
N SER A 150 -2.90 -33.37 -8.47
CA SER A 150 -1.67 -32.78 -9.00
C SER A 150 -1.80 -31.27 -9.24
N MET A 151 -2.95 -30.81 -9.75
CA MET A 151 -3.18 -29.38 -9.96
C MET A 151 -3.18 -28.57 -8.65
N ILE A 152 -3.66 -29.15 -7.54
CA ILE A 152 -3.57 -28.50 -6.21
C ILE A 152 -2.11 -28.39 -5.78
N HIS A 153 -1.29 -29.40 -6.05
CA HIS A 153 0.14 -29.33 -5.80
C HIS A 153 0.80 -28.21 -6.60
N SER A 154 0.51 -28.13 -7.90
CA SER A 154 1.01 -27.06 -8.77
C SER A 154 0.59 -25.67 -8.27
N ALA A 155 -0.66 -25.51 -7.85
CA ALA A 155 -1.14 -24.26 -7.26
C ALA A 155 -0.34 -23.87 -6.00
N ALA A 156 -0.03 -24.84 -5.12
CA ALA A 156 0.82 -24.58 -3.95
C ALA A 156 2.21 -24.07 -4.34
N LEU A 157 2.85 -24.70 -5.34
CA LEU A 157 4.17 -24.30 -5.82
C LEU A 157 4.17 -22.90 -6.43
N ILE A 158 3.14 -22.56 -7.21
CA ILE A 158 3.01 -21.22 -7.81
C ILE A 158 2.83 -20.16 -6.73
N ILE A 159 2.00 -20.43 -5.70
CA ILE A 159 1.83 -19.51 -4.56
C ILE A 159 3.17 -19.31 -3.82
N ILE A 160 3.94 -20.38 -3.60
CA ILE A 160 5.28 -20.28 -2.98
C ILE A 160 6.22 -19.44 -3.84
N GLY A 161 6.17 -19.58 -5.17
CA GLY A 161 6.93 -18.73 -6.09
C GLY A 161 6.55 -17.25 -5.98
N ALA A 162 5.26 -16.95 -5.88
CA ALA A 162 4.78 -15.57 -5.68
C ALA A 162 5.25 -14.98 -4.33
N VAL A 163 5.23 -15.78 -3.26
CA VAL A 163 5.81 -15.39 -1.95
C VAL A 163 7.29 -15.04 -2.09
N PHE A 164 8.06 -15.85 -2.82
CA PHE A 164 9.48 -15.59 -3.03
C PHE A 164 9.70 -14.26 -3.78
N ASN A 165 8.93 -13.99 -4.83
CA ASN A 165 8.99 -12.72 -5.56
C ASN A 165 8.64 -11.53 -4.66
N LEU A 166 7.61 -11.63 -3.82
CA LEU A 166 7.27 -10.58 -2.85
C LEU A 166 8.42 -10.32 -1.87
N LYS A 167 9.09 -11.37 -1.39
CA LYS A 167 10.28 -11.23 -0.52
C LYS A 167 11.47 -10.60 -1.24
N LEU A 168 11.63 -10.80 -2.55
CA LEU A 168 12.63 -10.10 -3.34
C LEU A 168 12.29 -8.61 -3.47
N LEU A 169 11.02 -8.26 -3.68
CA LEU A 169 10.58 -6.85 -3.72
C LEU A 169 10.86 -6.12 -2.41
N ARG A 170 10.89 -6.82 -1.27
CA ARG A 170 11.30 -6.24 0.03
C ARG A 170 12.75 -5.78 0.06
N THR A 171 13.61 -6.37 -0.76
CA THR A 171 15.06 -6.09 -0.77
C THR A 171 15.47 -4.98 -1.72
N ILE A 172 14.54 -4.48 -2.53
CA ILE A 172 14.72 -3.39 -3.50
C ILE A 172 14.23 -2.09 -2.87
#